data_AF-A0A7J0CFQ0-F1
#
_entry.id   AF-A0A7J0CFQ0-F1
#
_cell.length_a   1.000
_cell.length_b   1.000
_cell.length_c   1.000
_cell.angle_alpha   90.00
_cell.angle_beta   90.00
_cell.angle_gamma   90.00
#
_symmetry.space_group_name_H-M   'P 1'
#
loop_
_entity.id
_entity.type
_entity.pdbx_description
1 polymer ?
#
loop_
_entity_poly.entity_id
_entity_poly.type
_entity_poly.pdbx_seq_one_letter_code
_entity_poly.pdbx_strand_id
1 'polypeptide(L)'
;MGQLLGLRAGSRGPYGAPRIHAALRLTGRVMNSKRGERLMREHRIVGITRRRRGDLKRAVFAVGLIGRDFTAPRPVMRLVGDMT
;
A
#
# COMPACT_ATOMS: atom_id res chain seq x y z
N MET A 1 -16.92 24.01 -5.03
CA MET A 1 -16.33 23.95 -3.68
C MET A 1 -16.07 22.52 -3.15
N GLY A 2 -15.92 21.46 -3.97
CA GLY A 2 -15.83 20.08 -3.42
C GLY A 2 -15.06 19.01 -4.20
N GLN A 3 -14.21 19.37 -5.17
CA GLN A 3 -13.65 18.38 -6.10
C GLN A 3 -12.55 17.48 -5.51
N LEU A 4 -11.76 18.00 -4.55
CA LEU A 4 -10.68 17.25 -3.91
C LEU A 4 -11.20 16.26 -2.85
N LEU A 5 -12.32 16.61 -2.19
CA LEU A 5 -12.98 15.78 -1.17
C LEU A 5 -13.66 14.55 -1.80
N GLY A 6 -14.31 14.72 -2.96
CA GLY A 6 -14.97 13.62 -3.67
C GLY A 6 -14.01 12.53 -4.14
N LEU A 7 -12.81 12.90 -4.62
CA LEU A 7 -11.78 11.93 -5.00
C LEU A 7 -11.24 11.14 -3.80
N ARG A 8 -11.15 11.80 -2.64
CA ARG A 8 -10.66 11.18 -1.39
C ARG A 8 -11.61 10.12 -0.85
N ALA A 9 -12.93 10.31 -1.01
CA ALA A 9 -13.94 9.40 -0.46
C ALA A 9 -13.88 7.97 -1.07
N GLY A 10 -13.45 7.83 -2.33
CA GLY A 10 -13.31 6.53 -3.00
C GLY A 10 -11.93 5.87 -2.90
N SER A 11 -10.92 6.58 -2.40
CA SER A 11 -9.53 6.10 -2.37
C SER A 11 -9.05 5.77 -0.96
N ARG A 12 -8.42 4.59 -0.78
CA ARG A 12 -7.89 4.07 0.52
C ARG A 12 -6.67 4.84 1.08
N GLY A 13 -6.66 6.17 1.03
CA GLY A 13 -5.63 7.02 1.62
C GLY A 13 -5.46 8.34 0.87
N PRO A 14 -5.10 9.44 1.55
CA PRO A 14 -4.97 10.75 0.93
C PRO A 14 -3.77 10.74 -0.02
N TYR A 15 -4.06 10.89 -1.30
CA TYR A 15 -3.07 11.05 -2.35
C TYR A 15 -2.40 12.43 -2.29
N GLY A 16 -1.12 12.50 -2.68
CA GLY A 16 -0.43 13.78 -2.89
C GLY A 16 -0.90 14.50 -4.15
N ALA A 17 -0.51 15.78 -4.30
CA ALA A 17 -0.88 16.61 -5.45
C ALA A 17 -0.64 15.96 -6.83
N PRO A 18 0.46 15.23 -7.09
CA PRO A 18 0.69 14.59 -8.39
C PRO A 18 -0.37 13.54 -8.73
N ARG A 19 -0.82 12.77 -7.73
CA ARG A 19 -1.80 11.69 -7.92
C ARG A 19 -3.22 12.22 -8.03
N ILE A 20 -3.54 13.29 -7.31
CA ILE A 20 -4.83 13.99 -7.47
C ILE A 20 -4.91 14.60 -8.86
N HIS A 21 -3.84 15.25 -9.33
CA HIS A 21 -3.77 15.81 -10.69
C HIS A 21 -3.95 14.73 -11.76
N ALA A 22 -3.27 13.58 -11.62
CA ALA A 22 -3.43 12.45 -12.54
C ALA A 22 -4.87 11.90 -12.55
N ALA A 23 -5.48 11.73 -11.37
CA ALA A 23 -6.85 11.22 -11.26
C ALA A 23 -7.88 12.19 -11.88
N LEU A 24 -7.69 13.49 -11.67
CA LEU A 24 -8.55 14.51 -12.29
C LEU A 24 -8.45 14.50 -13.81
N ARG A 25 -7.22 14.40 -14.34
CA ARG A 25 -6.98 14.29 -15.78
C ARG A 25 -7.64 13.05 -16.38
N LEU A 26 -7.64 11.92 -15.66
CA LEU A 26 -8.33 10.70 -16.08
C LEU A 26 -9.86 10.88 -16.12
N THR A 27 -10.43 11.66 -15.21
CA THR A 27 -11.86 12.01 -15.19
C THR A 27 -12.24 13.16 -16.13
N GLY A 28 -11.35 13.56 -17.05
CA GLY A 28 -11.59 14.64 -18.02
C GLY A 28 -11.55 16.05 -17.44
N ARG A 29 -11.11 16.22 -16.18
CA ARG A 29 -11.01 17.52 -15.51
C ARG A 29 -9.56 17.99 -15.51
N VAL A 30 -9.27 19.02 -16.27
CA VAL A 30 -7.94 19.64 -16.29
C VAL A 30 -7.85 20.68 -15.18
N MET A 31 -7.01 20.43 -14.18
CA MET A 31 -6.59 21.45 -13.21
C MET A 31 -5.06 21.56 -13.25
N ASN A 32 -4.52 22.77 -13.12
CA ASN A 32 -3.09 22.96 -12.95
C ASN A 32 -2.63 22.34 -11.62
N SER A 33 -1.46 21.66 -11.60
CA SER A 33 -0.86 21.10 -10.39
C SER A 33 -0.79 22.11 -9.23
N LYS A 34 -0.44 23.37 -9.52
CA LYS A 34 -0.39 24.45 -8.51
C LYS A 34 -1.74 24.74 -7.87
N ARG A 35 -2.84 24.58 -8.62
CA ARG A 35 -4.20 24.74 -8.09
C ARG A 35 -4.56 23.58 -7.17
N GLY A 36 -4.15 22.36 -7.52
CA GLY A 36 -4.28 21.19 -6.67
C GLY A 36 -3.54 21.34 -5.34
N GLU A 37 -2.28 21.79 -5.38
CA GLU A 37 -1.47 22.07 -4.19
C GLU A 37 -2.08 23.14 -3.30
N ARG A 38 -2.56 24.25 -3.88
CA ARG A 38 -3.22 25.31 -3.13
C ARG A 38 -4.48 24.81 -2.41
N LEU A 39 -5.34 24.07 -3.11
CA LEU A 39 -6.55 23.49 -2.51
C LEU A 39 -6.21 22.45 -1.43
N MET A 40 -5.18 21.64 -1.64
CA MET A 40 -4.68 20.72 -0.61
C MET A 40 -4.22 21.47 0.64
N ARG A 41 -3.48 22.57 0.48
CA ARG A 41 -3.03 23.42 1.59
C ARG A 41 -4.20 24.09 2.33
N GLU A 42 -5.15 24.66 1.59
CA GLU A 42 -6.33 25.33 2.14
C GLU A 42 -7.20 24.37 2.97
N HIS A 43 -7.38 23.14 2.48
CA HIS A 43 -8.16 22.12 3.18
C HIS A 43 -7.34 21.26 4.15
N ARG A 44 -6.07 21.61 4.42
CA ARG A 44 -5.14 20.83 5.27
C ARG A 44 -5.04 19.34 4.89
N ILE A 45 -5.10 19.07 3.59
CA ILE A 45 -5.00 17.72 3.02
C ILE A 45 -3.53 17.43 2.77
N VAL A 46 -2.99 16.43 3.48
CA VAL A 46 -1.60 15.97 3.34
C VAL A 46 -1.60 14.62 2.63
N GLY A 47 -0.73 14.47 1.63
CA GLY A 47 -0.55 13.18 0.95
C GLY A 47 0.18 12.19 1.86
N ILE A 48 -0.37 10.99 2.05
CA ILE A 48 0.35 9.87 2.65
C ILE A 48 1.21 9.24 1.56
N THR A 49 2.52 9.46 1.63
CA THR A 49 3.49 8.66 0.87
C THR A 49 3.67 7.33 1.60
N ARG A 50 3.67 6.21 0.87
CA ARG A 50 4.03 4.93 1.49
C ARG A 50 5.48 5.05 1.99
N ARG A 51 5.72 4.73 3.26
CA ARG A 51 7.09 4.59 3.79
C ARG A 51 7.80 3.57 2.90
N ARG A 52 8.95 3.94 2.31
CA ARG A 52 9.80 3.00 1.56
C ARG A 52 10.20 1.91 2.56
N ARG A 53 9.68 0.69 2.40
CA ARG A 53 10.22 -0.47 3.13
C ARG A 53 11.65 -0.63 2.62
N GLY A 54 12.62 -0.63 3.52
CA GLY A 54 14.00 -0.93 3.15
C GLY A 54 14.06 -2.30 2.47
N ASP A 55 15.07 -2.51 1.62
CA ASP A 55 15.29 -3.80 0.99
C ASP A 55 15.31 -4.88 2.08
N LEU A 56 14.51 -5.95 1.91
CA LEU A 56 14.63 -7.13 2.73
C LEU A 56 16.01 -7.74 2.45
N LYS A 57 17.05 -7.29 3.16
CA LYS A 57 18.30 -8.05 3.22
C LYS A 57 17.97 -9.43 3.77
N ARG A 58 18.33 -10.47 3.01
CA ARG A 58 18.10 -11.91 3.24
C ARG A 58 17.53 -12.19 4.64
N ALA A 59 16.24 -12.49 4.70
CA ALA A 59 15.65 -13.04 5.90
C ALA A 59 16.47 -14.27 6.28
N VAL A 60 17.09 -14.26 7.46
CA VAL A 60 17.62 -15.50 8.05
C VAL A 60 16.38 -16.35 8.28
N PHE A 61 16.30 -17.50 7.60
CA PHE A 61 15.21 -18.43 7.83
C PHE A 61 15.16 -18.72 9.33
N ALA A 62 14.03 -18.46 9.97
CA ALA A 62 13.79 -18.96 11.31
C ALA A 62 14.03 -20.48 11.27
N VAL A 63 14.75 -21.01 12.27
CA VAL A 63 14.87 -22.46 12.46
C VAL A 63 13.48 -23.05 12.33
N GLY A 64 13.27 -23.92 11.33
CA GLY A 64 11.95 -24.45 11.04
C GLY A 64 11.36 -25.07 12.30
N LEU A 65 10.08 -24.80 12.58
CA LEU A 65 9.41 -25.28 13.80
C LEU A 65 9.50 -26.80 13.99
N ILE A 66 9.70 -27.52 12.89
CA ILE A 66 9.79 -28.97 12.85
C ILE A 66 11.21 -29.51 12.88
N GLY A 67 12.26 -28.68 12.90
CA GLY A 67 13.64 -29.13 13.07
C GLY A 67 14.09 -30.26 12.13
N ARG A 68 13.53 -30.37 10.91
CA ARG A 68 13.72 -31.50 9.97
C ARG A 68 13.22 -32.87 10.46
N ASP A 69 12.49 -32.93 11.54
CA ASP A 69 11.72 -34.11 11.90
C ASP A 69 10.37 -34.07 11.13
N PHE A 70 10.05 -35.16 10.45
CA PHE A 70 8.84 -35.33 9.66
C PHE A 70 7.92 -36.40 10.24
N THR A 71 8.33 -36.99 11.36
CA THR A 71 7.59 -38.06 12.03
C THR A 71 6.34 -37.48 12.70
N ALA A 72 5.20 -38.14 12.49
CA ALA A 72 3.95 -37.83 13.15
C ALA A 72 3.29 -39.14 13.62
N PRO A 73 2.85 -39.24 14.89
CA PRO A 73 2.21 -40.45 15.40
C PRO A 73 0.80 -40.67 14.82
N ARG A 74 0.19 -39.63 14.22
CA ARG A 74 -1.10 -39.70 13.52
C ARG A 74 -1.13 -38.69 12.33
N PRO A 75 -1.91 -38.95 11.28
CA PRO A 75 -2.15 -37.98 10.21
C PRO A 75 -2.65 -36.62 10.72
N VAL A 76 -2.40 -35.54 9.97
CA VAL A 76 -2.84 -34.15 10.27
C VAL A 76 -2.12 -33.48 11.47
N MET A 77 -1.32 -34.22 12.24
CA MET A 77 -0.62 -33.68 13.41
C MET A 77 0.60 -32.82 13.04
N ARG A 78 1.16 -33.01 11.83
CA ARG A 78 2.30 -32.25 11.31
C ARG A 78 2.12 -32.05 9.82
N LEU A 79 1.82 -30.82 9.41
CA LEU A 79 1.62 -30.45 8.02
C LEU A 79 2.94 -29.91 7.46
N VAL A 80 3.41 -30.53 6.38
CA VAL A 80 4.66 -30.18 5.71
C VAL A 80 4.37 -30.07 4.23
N GLY A 81 4.89 -29.01 3.59
CA GLY A 81 4.88 -28.86 2.14
C GLY A 81 6.30 -28.59 1.66
N ASP A 82 6.77 -29.36 0.70
CA ASP A 82 7.93 -29.02 -0.12
C ASP A 82 7.48 -28.31 -1.42
N MET A 83 8.37 -27.49 -1.98
CA MET A 83 8.21 -26.91 -3.31
C MET A 83 9.28 -27.55 -4.19
N THR A 84 8.87 -28.17 -5.31
CA THR A 84 9.79 -28.65 -6.37
C THR A 84 10.19 -27.52 -7.29
#